data_AF-A0A1N6IG95-F1
#
_entry.id   AF-A0A1N6IG95-F1
#
_cell.length_a   1.000
_cell.length_b   1.000
_cell.length_c   1.000
_cell.angle_alpha   90.00
_cell.angle_beta   90.00
_cell.angle_gamma   90.00
#
_symmetry.space_group_name_H-M   'P 1'
#
loop_
_entity.id
_entity.type
_entity.pdbx_description
1 polymer ?
#
loop_
_entity_poly.entity_id
_entity_poly.type
_entity_poly.pdbx_seq_one_letter_code
_entity_poly.pdbx_strand_id
1 'polypeptide(L)'
;MIRIIQIISAAIGVVGAVILAIYIFQIVKFSMENSERRANMLRSHLTLYIGEPLLTEGGTVIVASIPIPEEEWRALEGPNPAAEDEDNRKRPQLKEGDRLFGAYLNGRVNFVEMYYPEGGTYGFDLVSDPRLSKAKPLESERIGVGSGKSLDPESGEWVSYDASTLVVRGPKASSDNARLIRVYGREVKKQASSVTRYEGVTVYEPTMAQVLEATSGEYSE
;
A
#
# COMPACT_ATOMS: atom_id res chain seq x y z
N MET A 1 -54.99 -34.93 11.87
CA MET A 1 -53.51 -35.01 12.08
C MET A 1 -52.72 -34.36 10.94
N ILE A 2 -53.01 -34.65 9.67
CA ILE A 2 -52.24 -34.14 8.50
C ILE A 2 -52.26 -32.60 8.35
N ARG A 3 -53.39 -31.92 8.61
CA ARG A 3 -53.48 -30.45 8.48
C ARG A 3 -52.66 -29.67 9.52
N ILE A 4 -52.36 -30.23 10.69
CA ILE A 4 -51.57 -29.56 11.74
C ILE A 4 -50.08 -29.55 11.38
N ILE A 5 -49.59 -30.62 10.74
CA ILE A 5 -48.18 -30.76 10.32
C ILE A 5 -47.84 -29.77 9.18
N GLN A 6 -48.77 -29.51 8.26
CA GLN A 6 -48.57 -28.53 7.17
C GLN A 6 -48.51 -27.08 7.67
N ILE A 7 -49.31 -26.72 8.69
CA ILE A 7 -49.29 -25.37 9.28
C ILE A 7 -47.97 -25.13 10.03
N ILE A 8 -47.47 -26.14 10.74
CA ILE A 8 -46.20 -26.05 11.48
C ILE A 8 -45.00 -25.93 10.50
N SER A 9 -44.98 -26.67 9.39
CA SER A 9 -43.93 -26.54 8.36
C SER A 9 -43.91 -25.17 7.69
N ALA A 10 -45.08 -24.60 7.38
CA ALA A 10 -45.18 -23.25 6.81
C ALA A 10 -44.71 -22.18 7.79
N ALA A 11 -45.05 -22.31 9.08
CA ALA A 11 -44.61 -21.37 10.11
C ALA A 11 -43.09 -21.40 10.33
N ILE A 12 -42.46 -22.58 10.31
CA ILE A 12 -40.99 -22.72 10.42
C ILE A 12 -40.29 -22.10 9.20
N GLY A 13 -40.83 -22.29 7.99
CA GLY A 13 -40.29 -21.67 6.77
C GLY A 13 -40.36 -20.14 6.78
N VAL A 14 -41.47 -19.57 7.27
CA VAL A 14 -41.64 -18.11 7.39
C VAL A 14 -40.73 -17.53 8.47
N VAL A 15 -40.61 -18.18 9.63
CA VAL A 15 -39.70 -17.73 10.70
C VAL A 15 -38.24 -17.78 10.25
N GLY A 16 -37.84 -18.85 9.54
CA GLY A 16 -36.50 -18.96 8.97
C GLY A 16 -36.18 -17.86 7.94
N ALA A 17 -37.14 -17.55 7.06
CA ALA A 17 -36.98 -16.48 6.07
C ALA A 17 -36.87 -15.08 6.72
N VAL A 18 -37.64 -14.82 7.78
CA VAL A 18 -37.58 -13.55 8.53
C VAL A 18 -36.24 -13.39 9.24
N ILE A 19 -35.73 -14.44 9.90
CA ILE A 19 -34.42 -14.41 10.56
C ILE A 19 -33.30 -14.15 9.55
N LEU A 20 -33.34 -14.82 8.39
CA LEU A 20 -32.36 -14.61 7.31
C LEU A 20 -32.42 -13.17 6.77
N ALA A 21 -33.62 -12.62 6.56
CA ALA A 21 -33.79 -11.26 6.08
C ALA A 21 -33.25 -10.22 7.08
N ILE A 22 -33.47 -10.42 8.37
CA ILE A 22 -32.89 -9.57 9.43
C ILE A 22 -31.37 -9.64 9.40
N TYR A 23 -30.80 -10.84 9.27
CA TYR A 23 -29.34 -11.03 9.22
C TYR A 23 -28.72 -10.34 7.99
N ILE A 24 -29.31 -10.50 6.80
CA ILE A 24 -28.87 -9.82 5.58
C ILE A 24 -28.99 -8.30 5.75
N PHE A 25 -30.10 -7.81 6.29
CA PHE A 25 -30.30 -6.38 6.54
C PHE A 25 -29.23 -5.79 7.46
N GLN A 26 -28.84 -6.51 8.52
CA GLN A 26 -27.76 -6.09 9.41
C GLN A 26 -26.40 -6.06 8.70
N ILE A 27 -26.07 -7.06 7.88
CA ILE A 27 -24.84 -7.08 7.08
C ILE A 27 -24.79 -5.88 6.12
N VAL A 28 -25.90 -5.62 5.41
CA VAL A 28 -25.98 -4.50 4.46
C VAL A 28 -25.83 -3.16 5.18
N LYS A 29 -26.56 -2.95 6.28
CA LYS A 29 -26.42 -1.73 7.09
C LYS A 29 -25.00 -1.51 7.58
N PHE A 30 -24.39 -2.54 8.17
CA PHE A 30 -23.01 -2.47 8.66
C PHE A 30 -22.03 -2.14 7.53
N SER A 31 -22.22 -2.72 6.34
CA SER A 31 -21.41 -2.40 5.15
C SER A 31 -21.58 -0.95 4.69
N MET A 32 -22.81 -0.42 4.70
CA MET A 32 -23.08 0.96 4.30
C MET A 32 -22.49 1.96 5.30
N GLU A 33 -22.69 1.75 6.61
CA GLU A 33 -22.12 2.61 7.66
C GLU A 33 -20.58 2.64 7.60
N ASN A 34 -19.93 1.49 7.37
CA ASN A 34 -18.48 1.45 7.20
C ASN A 34 -18.02 2.16 5.93
N SER A 35 -18.79 2.07 4.84
CA SER A 35 -18.50 2.77 3.59
C SER A 35 -18.62 4.28 3.77
N GLU A 36 -19.66 4.76 4.43
CA GLU A 36 -19.86 6.18 4.72
C GLU A 36 -18.77 6.72 5.66
N ARG A 37 -18.42 5.95 6.70
CA ARG A 37 -17.33 6.30 7.61
C ARG A 37 -16.00 6.43 6.87
N ARG A 38 -15.68 5.48 5.99
CA ARG A 38 -14.47 5.54 5.13
C ARG A 38 -14.54 6.67 4.11
N ALA A 39 -15.71 6.96 3.55
CA ALA A 39 -15.88 8.07 2.61
C ALA A 39 -15.63 9.43 3.27
N ASN A 40 -15.82 9.53 4.59
CA ASN A 40 -15.57 10.76 5.35
C ASN A 40 -14.14 10.87 5.89
N MET A 41 -13.36 9.79 5.92
CA MET A 41 -11.94 9.81 6.32
C MET A 41 -11.09 10.55 5.29
N LEU A 42 -10.06 11.26 5.76
CA LEU A 42 -9.03 11.83 4.88
C LEU A 42 -8.24 10.70 4.21
N ARG A 43 -7.80 10.92 2.98
CA ARG A 43 -7.04 9.92 2.22
C ARG A 43 -5.69 10.45 1.75
N SER A 44 -4.66 9.64 1.98
CA SER A 44 -3.38 9.73 1.26
C SER A 44 -3.38 8.72 0.12
N HIS A 45 -3.11 9.15 -1.11
CA HIS A 45 -2.84 8.23 -2.20
C HIS A 45 -1.45 8.49 -2.78
N LEU A 46 -0.63 7.45 -2.95
CA LEU A 46 0.72 7.54 -3.51
C LEU A 46 0.81 6.89 -4.89
N THR A 47 1.29 7.63 -5.88
CA THR A 47 1.68 7.07 -7.18
C THR A 47 3.20 6.88 -7.24
N LEU A 48 3.62 5.63 -7.43
CA LEU A 48 5.02 5.24 -7.58
C LEU A 48 5.37 5.14 -9.06
N TYR A 49 6.21 6.06 -9.54
CA TYR A 49 6.69 6.12 -10.91
C TYR A 49 7.91 5.19 -11.06
N ILE A 50 7.73 4.10 -11.80
CA ILE A 50 8.70 3.01 -11.93
C ILE A 50 9.64 3.30 -13.09
N GLY A 51 10.89 3.67 -12.75
CA GLY A 51 11.98 3.92 -13.68
C GLY A 51 12.86 2.70 -13.93
N GLU A 52 13.95 2.89 -14.67
CA GLU A 52 14.98 1.86 -14.85
C GLU A 52 15.95 1.82 -13.65
N PRO A 53 16.50 0.64 -13.29
CA PRO A 53 16.32 -0.67 -13.93
C PRO A 53 15.08 -1.44 -13.45
N LEU A 54 14.33 -0.92 -12.48
CA LEU A 54 13.18 -1.64 -11.90
C LEU A 54 12.14 -2.04 -12.94
N LEU A 55 11.86 -1.16 -13.91
CA LEU A 55 10.90 -1.40 -14.98
C LEU A 55 11.34 -2.50 -15.96
N THR A 56 12.64 -2.62 -16.22
CA THR A 56 13.17 -3.48 -17.29
C THR A 56 13.73 -4.80 -16.78
N GLU A 57 14.39 -4.78 -15.62
CA GLU A 57 14.99 -5.94 -14.98
C GLU A 57 14.08 -6.56 -13.90
N GLY A 58 13.10 -5.79 -13.42
CA GLY A 58 12.26 -6.16 -12.29
C GLY A 58 12.99 -6.04 -10.95
N GLY A 59 12.24 -6.27 -9.87
CA GLY A 59 12.77 -6.06 -8.52
C GLY A 59 11.72 -6.11 -7.43
N THR A 60 12.05 -5.52 -6.29
CA THR A 60 11.23 -5.53 -5.07
C THR A 60 10.92 -4.10 -4.62
N VAL A 61 9.67 -3.86 -4.28
CA VAL A 61 9.21 -2.61 -3.66
C VAL A 61 8.53 -2.96 -2.35
N ILE A 62 8.97 -2.35 -1.26
CA ILE A 62 8.33 -2.46 0.06
C ILE A 62 7.78 -1.10 0.41
N VAL A 63 6.47 -1.00 0.60
CA VAL A 63 5.79 0.23 0.98
C VAL A 63 5.34 0.11 2.44
N ALA A 64 5.94 0.90 3.32
CA ALA A 64 5.51 1.11 4.69
C ALA A 64 4.60 2.34 4.77
N SER A 65 3.37 2.16 5.24
CA SER A 65 2.38 3.21 5.42
C SER A 65 2.31 3.58 6.90
N ILE A 66 2.74 4.80 7.22
CA ILE A 66 2.98 5.27 8.58
C ILE A 66 1.92 6.33 8.92
N PRO A 67 1.07 6.07 9.93
CA PRO A 67 0.14 7.09 10.41
C PRO A 67 0.90 8.18 11.17
N ILE A 68 0.52 9.43 10.96
CA ILE A 68 1.01 10.60 11.72
C ILE A 68 -0.15 11.55 12.03
N PRO A 69 -0.03 12.45 13.04
CA PRO A 69 -1.06 13.43 13.35
C PRO A 69 -1.51 14.24 12.13
N GLU A 70 -2.82 14.54 12.05
CA GLU A 70 -3.39 15.23 10.87
C GLU A 70 -2.72 16.58 10.61
N GLU A 71 -2.39 17.34 11.65
CA GLU A 71 -1.75 18.66 11.52
C GLU A 71 -0.36 18.55 10.89
N GLU A 72 0.45 17.59 11.34
CA GLU A 72 1.75 17.27 10.76
C GLU A 72 1.60 16.76 9.32
N TRP A 73 0.62 15.88 9.09
CA TRP A 73 0.32 15.37 7.77
C TRP A 73 -0.07 16.48 6.79
N ARG A 74 -0.82 17.50 7.22
CA ARG A 74 -1.15 18.66 6.37
C ARG A 74 0.07 19.54 6.10
N ALA A 75 0.99 19.62 7.04
CA ALA A 75 2.21 20.41 6.94
C ALA A 75 3.34 19.72 6.13
N LEU A 76 3.15 18.49 5.65
CA LEU A 76 4.15 17.83 4.81
C LEU A 76 4.42 18.64 3.54
N GLU A 77 5.70 18.91 3.26
CA GLU A 77 6.17 19.63 2.08
C GLU A 77 7.26 18.82 1.36
N GLY A 78 7.51 19.16 0.09
CA GLY A 78 8.56 18.55 -0.71
C GLY A 78 8.22 18.52 -2.20
N PRO A 79 9.13 18.03 -3.04
CA PRO A 79 8.82 17.79 -4.45
C PRO A 79 7.74 16.70 -4.56
N ASN A 80 6.78 16.89 -5.46
CA ASN A 80 5.71 15.93 -5.71
C ASN A 80 5.56 15.66 -7.21
N PRO A 81 6.17 14.57 -7.73
CA PRO A 81 6.01 14.13 -9.11
C PRO A 81 4.56 13.95 -9.55
N ALA A 82 3.67 13.55 -8.64
CA ALA A 82 2.26 13.39 -8.97
C ALA A 82 1.53 14.72 -9.10
N ALA A 83 2.10 15.85 -8.66
CA ALA A 83 1.56 17.17 -8.95
C ALA A 83 1.77 17.57 -10.42
N GLU A 84 2.85 17.11 -11.04
CA GLU A 84 3.22 17.38 -12.44
C GLU A 84 2.51 16.43 -13.43
N ASP A 85 1.99 15.30 -12.96
CA ASP A 85 1.23 14.33 -13.74
C ASP A 85 -0.26 14.72 -13.79
N GLU A 86 -0.61 15.54 -14.79
CA GLU A 86 -1.99 15.99 -15.01
C GLU A 86 -2.95 14.82 -15.30
N ASP A 87 -2.45 13.76 -15.94
CA ASP A 87 -3.21 12.58 -16.36
C ASP A 87 -3.31 11.50 -15.26
N ASN A 88 -2.82 11.79 -14.04
CA ASN A 88 -2.85 10.83 -12.95
C ASN A 88 -4.30 10.35 -12.67
N ARG A 89 -4.54 9.06 -12.92
CA ARG A 89 -5.88 8.44 -12.86
C ARG A 89 -6.51 8.46 -11.46
N LYS A 90 -5.73 8.73 -10.41
CA LYS A 90 -6.19 8.80 -9.02
C LYS A 90 -6.68 10.19 -8.65
N ARG A 91 -6.19 11.24 -9.30
CA ARG A 91 -6.60 12.63 -9.05
C ARG A 91 -8.13 12.82 -9.05
N PRO A 92 -8.92 12.35 -10.04
CA PRO A 92 -10.38 12.54 -10.03
C PRO A 92 -11.12 11.71 -8.97
N GLN A 93 -10.42 10.82 -8.24
CA GLN A 93 -11.00 9.97 -7.20
C GLN A 93 -10.77 10.52 -5.79
N LEU A 94 -10.01 11.61 -5.66
CA LEU A 94 -9.72 12.27 -4.40
C LEU A 94 -10.69 13.43 -4.18
N LYS A 95 -11.18 13.56 -2.96
CA LYS A 95 -12.04 14.68 -2.55
C LYS A 95 -11.21 15.83 -2.00
N GLU A 96 -11.87 16.96 -1.76
CA GLU A 96 -11.27 18.08 -1.07
C GLU A 96 -10.64 17.65 0.26
N GLY A 97 -9.41 18.08 0.50
CA GLY A 97 -8.64 17.74 1.71
C GLY A 97 -7.84 16.43 1.63
N ASP A 98 -8.12 15.54 0.68
CA ASP A 98 -7.25 14.39 0.39
C ASP A 98 -5.93 14.84 -0.25
N ARG A 99 -4.89 14.01 -0.17
CA ARG A 99 -3.59 14.29 -0.80
C ARG A 99 -3.17 13.18 -1.77
N LEU A 100 -2.67 13.62 -2.92
CA LEU A 100 -1.99 12.79 -3.91
C LEU A 100 -0.49 13.04 -3.80
N PHE A 101 0.27 12.01 -3.47
CA PHE A 101 1.73 12.03 -3.43
C PHE A 101 2.32 11.30 -4.62
N GLY A 102 3.56 11.63 -4.96
CA GLY A 102 4.32 10.99 -6.01
C GLY A 102 5.75 10.70 -5.58
N ALA A 103 6.34 9.64 -6.10
CA ALA A 103 7.76 9.36 -5.94
C ALA A 103 8.28 8.53 -7.12
N TYR A 104 9.52 8.80 -7.54
CA TYR A 104 10.23 7.96 -8.52
C TYR A 104 10.99 6.84 -7.82
N LEU A 105 10.96 5.65 -8.40
CA LEU A 105 11.73 4.47 -7.99
C LEU A 105 12.70 4.07 -9.11
N ASN A 106 13.99 4.23 -8.86
CA ASN A 106 15.08 4.02 -9.82
C ASN A 106 16.07 2.93 -9.37
N GLY A 107 15.82 2.24 -8.24
CA GLY A 107 16.57 1.05 -7.80
C GLY A 107 15.83 -0.26 -8.09
N ARG A 108 16.54 -1.40 -8.13
CA ARG A 108 15.87 -2.73 -8.17
C ARG A 108 15.21 -3.09 -6.85
N VAL A 109 15.71 -2.56 -5.73
CA VAL A 109 15.13 -2.75 -4.41
C VAL A 109 14.82 -1.37 -3.85
N ASN A 110 13.58 -1.17 -3.41
CA ASN A 110 13.12 0.12 -2.90
C ASN A 110 12.34 -0.10 -1.61
N PHE A 111 12.68 0.67 -0.58
CA PHE A 111 11.84 0.83 0.60
C PHE A 111 11.21 2.20 0.54
N VAL A 112 9.90 2.25 0.60
CA VAL A 112 9.10 3.46 0.50
C VAL A 112 8.39 3.64 1.82
N GLU A 113 8.60 4.77 2.47
CA GLU A 113 7.82 5.20 3.63
C GLU A 113 6.86 6.28 3.17
N MET A 114 5.57 6.02 3.28
CA MET A 114 4.51 6.97 2.95
C MET A 114 3.75 7.36 4.22
N TYR A 115 3.51 8.65 4.38
CA TYR A 115 2.79 9.17 5.54
C TYR A 115 1.31 9.40 5.23
N TYR A 116 0.45 9.11 6.20
CA TYR A 116 -0.99 9.33 6.08
C TYR A 116 -1.58 9.83 7.40
N PRO A 117 -2.72 10.53 7.38
CA PRO A 117 -3.27 11.11 8.59
C PRO A 117 -3.83 10.01 9.49
N GLU A 118 -3.54 10.08 10.78
CA GLU A 118 -4.14 9.22 11.79
C GLU A 118 -5.67 9.21 11.69
N GLY A 119 -6.27 8.02 11.78
CA GLY A 119 -7.71 7.85 11.56
C GLY A 119 -8.16 8.00 10.10
N GLY A 120 -7.25 8.32 9.18
CA GLY A 120 -7.46 8.38 7.74
C GLY A 120 -7.30 7.04 7.03
N THR A 121 -7.24 7.10 5.70
CA THR A 121 -7.01 5.95 4.81
C THR A 121 -5.81 6.21 3.91
N TYR A 122 -5.22 5.13 3.41
CA TYR A 122 -4.12 5.23 2.47
C TYR A 122 -4.27 4.25 1.31
N GLY A 123 -3.62 4.56 0.20
CA GLY A 123 -3.51 3.68 -0.96
C GLY A 123 -2.32 4.03 -1.82
N PHE A 124 -1.91 3.12 -2.68
CA PHE A 124 -0.87 3.39 -3.64
C PHE A 124 -1.06 2.57 -4.92
N ASP A 125 -0.50 3.08 -6.01
CA ASP A 125 -0.39 2.41 -7.29
C ASP A 125 1.02 2.57 -7.88
N LEU A 126 1.41 1.63 -8.72
CA LEU A 126 2.65 1.68 -9.47
C LEU A 126 2.29 1.97 -10.92
N VAL A 127 2.99 2.91 -11.52
CA VAL A 127 2.84 3.28 -12.94
C VAL A 127 4.21 3.35 -13.57
N SER A 128 4.33 3.08 -14.87
CA SER A 128 5.60 3.30 -15.57
C SER A 128 5.96 4.78 -15.53
N ASP A 129 7.25 5.09 -15.38
CA ASP A 129 7.74 6.47 -15.42
C ASP A 129 7.37 7.12 -16.78
N PRO A 130 6.54 8.19 -16.80
CA PRO A 130 6.08 8.82 -18.03
C PRO A 130 7.21 9.48 -18.84
N ARG A 131 8.37 9.70 -18.23
CA ARG A 131 9.57 10.25 -18.90
C ARG A 131 10.23 9.21 -19.82
N LEU A 132 9.88 7.93 -19.70
CA LEU A 132 10.41 6.85 -20.52
C LEU A 132 9.59 6.64 -21.79
N SER A 133 10.10 7.14 -22.91
CA SER A 133 9.46 7.08 -24.25
C SER A 133 9.12 5.67 -24.78
N LYS A 134 9.66 4.60 -24.17
CA LYS A 134 9.41 3.20 -24.53
C LYS A 134 9.26 2.29 -23.30
N ALA A 135 8.51 2.76 -22.30
CA ALA A 135 8.21 1.96 -21.13
C ALA A 135 7.55 0.62 -21.51
N LYS A 136 8.12 -0.50 -21.05
CA LYS A 136 7.43 -1.80 -21.10
C LYS A 136 6.14 -1.73 -20.27
N PRO A 137 5.13 -2.55 -20.58
CA PRO A 137 3.99 -2.72 -19.69
C PRO A 137 4.47 -3.09 -18.30
N LEU A 138 4.06 -2.31 -17.29
CA LEU A 138 4.40 -2.58 -15.91
C LEU A 138 3.55 -3.75 -15.42
N GLU A 139 4.21 -4.81 -14.99
CA GLU A 139 3.59 -5.95 -14.31
C GLU A 139 4.12 -6.05 -12.89
N SER A 140 3.21 -6.16 -11.92
CA SER A 140 3.60 -6.34 -10.52
C SER A 140 2.66 -7.29 -9.80
N GLU A 141 3.18 -7.94 -8.76
CA GLU A 141 2.45 -8.83 -7.88
C GLU A 141 2.67 -8.40 -6.43
N ARG A 142 1.59 -8.23 -5.65
CA ARG A 142 1.70 -8.04 -4.21
C ARG A 142 1.79 -9.42 -3.53
N ILE A 143 2.95 -9.74 -2.98
CA ILE A 143 3.25 -11.06 -2.41
C ILE A 143 3.16 -11.10 -0.88
N GLY A 144 2.98 -9.95 -0.23
CA GLY A 144 2.92 -9.87 1.21
C GLY A 144 2.25 -8.60 1.71
N VAL A 145 1.47 -8.75 2.78
CA VAL A 145 1.00 -7.68 3.64
C VAL A 145 1.43 -8.02 5.06
N GLY A 146 1.89 -7.04 5.80
CA GLY A 146 2.25 -7.21 7.20
C GLY A 146 2.16 -5.89 7.94
N SER A 147 2.61 -5.91 9.18
CA SER A 147 2.78 -4.71 9.99
C SER A 147 4.16 -4.72 10.64
N GLY A 148 4.65 -3.55 10.98
CA GLY A 148 5.91 -3.35 11.68
C GLY A 148 5.81 -2.21 12.67
N LYS A 149 6.93 -1.93 13.35
CA LYS A 149 7.06 -0.75 14.20
C LYS A 149 8.30 0.02 13.77
N SER A 150 8.15 1.33 13.67
CA SER A 150 9.26 2.26 13.49
C SER A 150 9.37 3.12 14.74
N LEU A 151 10.58 3.57 15.05
CA LEU A 151 10.77 4.62 16.04
C LEU A 151 10.51 5.94 15.33
N ASP A 152 9.59 6.73 15.85
CA ASP A 152 9.44 8.12 15.44
C ASP A 152 10.66 8.90 15.95
N PRO A 153 11.43 9.55 15.06
CA PRO A 153 12.63 10.29 15.46
C PRO A 153 12.34 11.54 16.29
N GLU A 154 11.14 12.10 16.22
CA GLU A 154 10.76 13.34 16.92
C GLU A 154 10.17 13.03 18.31
N SER A 155 9.16 12.17 18.38
CA SER A 155 8.55 11.79 19.66
C SER A 155 9.35 10.73 20.43
N GLY A 156 10.18 9.95 19.75
CA GLY A 156 10.85 8.79 20.32
C GLY A 156 9.90 7.62 20.61
N GLU A 157 8.65 7.68 20.15
CA GLU A 157 7.66 6.62 20.36
C GLU A 157 7.68 5.57 19.25
N TRP A 158 7.21 4.37 19.58
CA TRP A 158 7.07 3.30 18.59
C TRP A 158 5.76 3.43 17.83
N VAL A 159 5.83 3.87 16.58
CA VAL A 159 4.69 3.96 15.68
C VAL A 159 4.52 2.65 14.92
N SER A 160 3.32 2.09 14.96
CA SER A 160 2.97 0.90 14.17
C SER A 160 2.65 1.31 12.74
N TYR A 161 3.19 0.58 11.77
CA TYR A 161 2.94 0.83 10.36
C TYR A 161 2.47 -0.44 9.66
N ASP A 162 1.72 -0.26 8.58
CA ASP A 162 1.36 -1.34 7.67
C ASP A 162 2.41 -1.43 6.56
N ALA A 163 2.72 -2.64 6.10
CA ALA A 163 3.72 -2.90 5.07
C ALA A 163 3.14 -3.75 3.95
N SER A 164 3.38 -3.34 2.71
CA SER A 164 3.10 -4.13 1.51
C SER A 164 4.40 -4.45 0.78
N THR A 165 4.62 -5.72 0.46
CA THR A 165 5.75 -6.18 -0.35
C THR A 165 5.26 -6.54 -1.74
N LEU A 166 5.86 -5.91 -2.76
CA LEU A 166 5.55 -6.10 -4.16
C LEU A 166 6.77 -6.58 -4.92
N VAL A 167 6.52 -7.44 -5.91
CA VAL A 167 7.47 -7.82 -6.94
C VAL A 167 7.10 -7.07 -8.20
N VAL A 168 8.02 -6.28 -8.75
CA VAL A 168 7.92 -5.79 -10.13
C VAL A 168 8.53 -6.86 -11.03
N ARG A 169 7.77 -7.37 -11.98
CA ARG A 169 8.19 -8.48 -12.85
C ARG A 169 9.32 -8.04 -13.77
N GLY A 170 10.25 -8.95 -13.99
CA GLY A 170 11.36 -8.79 -14.92
C GLY A 170 12.31 -9.99 -14.82
N PRO A 171 13.31 -10.07 -15.71
CA PRO A 171 14.21 -11.22 -15.83
C PRO A 171 15.03 -11.50 -14.56
N LYS A 172 15.22 -10.50 -13.69
CA LYS A 172 15.97 -10.65 -12.43
C LYS A 172 15.08 -10.52 -11.20
N ALA A 173 13.75 -10.62 -11.35
CA ALA A 173 12.81 -10.54 -10.25
C ALA A 173 12.39 -11.93 -9.77
N SER A 174 12.42 -12.16 -8.46
CA SER A 174 11.93 -13.38 -7.83
C SER A 174 11.11 -13.06 -6.59
N SER A 175 9.99 -13.76 -6.43
CA SER A 175 9.18 -13.67 -5.21
C SER A 175 9.95 -14.17 -3.97
N ASP A 176 10.90 -15.09 -4.12
CA ASP A 176 11.72 -15.58 -3.01
C ASP A 176 12.73 -14.53 -2.57
N ASN A 177 13.39 -13.86 -3.50
CA ASN A 177 14.24 -12.71 -3.20
C ASN A 177 13.46 -11.57 -2.54
N ALA A 178 12.23 -11.30 -2.99
CA ALA A 178 11.40 -10.28 -2.37
C ALA A 178 10.97 -10.66 -0.94
N ARG A 179 10.71 -11.95 -0.67
CA ARG A 179 10.49 -12.46 0.70
C ARG A 179 11.74 -12.34 1.55
N LEU A 180 12.91 -12.65 1.00
CA LEU A 180 14.20 -12.51 1.68
C LEU A 180 14.45 -11.04 2.06
N ILE A 181 14.29 -10.12 1.11
CA ILE A 181 14.41 -8.67 1.35
C ILE A 181 13.42 -8.23 2.44
N ARG A 182 12.19 -8.74 2.45
CA ARG A 182 11.23 -8.43 3.53
C ARG A 182 11.74 -8.88 4.90
N VAL A 183 12.35 -10.06 5.01
CA VAL A 183 12.91 -10.59 6.27
C VAL A 183 14.08 -9.73 6.74
N TYR A 184 15.01 -9.41 5.84
CA TYR A 184 16.20 -8.60 6.14
C TYR A 184 15.96 -7.08 6.01
N GLY A 185 14.69 -6.66 5.87
CA GLY A 185 14.34 -5.32 5.39
C GLY A 185 14.90 -4.19 6.23
N ARG A 186 15.01 -4.39 7.55
CA ARG A 186 15.65 -3.41 8.45
C ARG A 186 17.12 -3.19 8.11
N GLU A 187 17.88 -4.26 7.92
CA GLU A 187 19.33 -4.17 7.67
C GLU A 187 19.60 -3.68 6.25
N VAL A 188 18.84 -4.16 5.27
CA VAL A 188 18.93 -3.66 3.89
C VAL A 188 18.61 -2.16 3.83
N LYS A 189 17.53 -1.71 4.50
CA LYS A 189 17.15 -0.28 4.55
C LYS A 189 18.26 0.57 5.20
N LYS A 190 18.85 0.12 6.32
CA LYS A 190 19.94 0.84 7.01
C LYS A 190 21.18 1.03 6.13
N GLN A 191 21.45 0.07 5.24
CA GLN A 191 22.60 0.15 4.34
C GLN A 191 22.33 1.00 3.10
N ALA A 192 21.10 1.47 2.85
CA ALA A 192 20.79 2.26 1.68
C ALA A 192 21.58 3.57 1.66
N SER A 193 22.43 3.74 0.66
CA SER A 193 23.22 4.97 0.46
C SER A 193 22.43 6.06 -0.26
N SER A 194 21.41 5.70 -1.04
CA SER A 194 20.50 6.63 -1.70
C SER A 194 19.22 6.77 -0.88
N VAL A 195 18.93 7.99 -0.43
CA VAL A 195 17.68 8.36 0.24
C VAL A 195 17.13 9.62 -0.42
N THR A 196 15.96 9.50 -1.04
CA THR A 196 15.27 10.62 -1.69
C THR A 196 14.00 10.96 -0.93
N ARG A 197 13.78 12.25 -0.66
CA ARG A 197 12.60 12.75 0.03
C ARG A 197 11.70 13.51 -0.93
N TYR A 198 10.45 13.10 -0.97
CA TYR A 198 9.34 13.74 -1.66
C TYR A 198 8.34 14.25 -0.62
N GLU A 199 7.35 15.01 -1.08
CA GLU A 199 6.21 15.40 -0.25
C GLU A 199 5.55 14.15 0.36
N GLY A 200 5.63 14.02 1.69
CA GLY A 200 5.03 12.91 2.44
C GLY A 200 5.56 11.51 2.14
N VAL A 201 6.69 11.39 1.43
CA VAL A 201 7.26 10.10 1.04
C VAL A 201 8.78 10.11 1.14
N THR A 202 9.36 9.07 1.73
CA THR A 202 10.80 8.82 1.71
C THR A 202 11.10 7.52 0.98
N VAL A 203 12.02 7.55 0.02
CA VAL A 203 12.47 6.39 -0.74
C VAL A 203 13.91 6.07 -0.41
N TYR A 204 14.16 4.81 -0.05
CA TYR A 204 15.49 4.25 0.19
C TYR A 204 15.81 3.26 -0.92
N GLU A 205 16.93 3.48 -1.61
CA GLU A 205 17.34 2.68 -2.78
C GLU A 205 18.71 2.05 -2.53
N PRO A 206 18.78 0.92 -1.82
CA PRO A 206 20.01 0.17 -1.66
C PRO A 206 20.49 -0.37 -3.02
N THR A 207 21.79 -0.32 -3.23
CA THR A 207 22.46 -1.01 -4.34
C THR A 207 22.38 -2.51 -4.16
N MET A 208 22.51 -3.28 -5.25
CA MET A 208 22.52 -4.75 -5.13
C MET A 208 23.67 -5.28 -4.27
N ALA A 209 24.81 -4.58 -4.23
CA ALA A 209 25.91 -4.93 -3.35
C ALA A 209 25.52 -4.82 -1.86
N GLN A 210 24.81 -3.75 -1.47
CA GLN A 210 24.28 -3.57 -0.12
C GLN A 210 23.20 -4.61 0.20
N VAL A 211 22.34 -4.96 -0.77
CA VAL A 211 21.35 -6.03 -0.58
C VAL A 211 22.05 -7.37 -0.31
N LEU A 212 23.09 -7.70 -1.09
CA LEU A 212 23.87 -8.93 -0.90
C LEU A 212 24.58 -8.95 0.45
N GLU A 213 25.22 -7.84 0.83
CA GLU A 213 25.88 -7.70 2.14
C GLU A 213 24.88 -7.87 3.30
N ALA A 214 23.75 -7.16 3.26
CA ALA A 214 22.72 -7.23 4.29
C ALA A 214 22.03 -8.60 4.40
N THR A 215 21.99 -9.36 3.31
CA THR A 215 21.40 -10.72 3.27
C THR A 215 22.45 -11.83 3.46
N SER A 216 23.67 -11.49 3.88
CA SER A 216 24.77 -12.45 4.05
C SER A 216 25.05 -13.32 2.81
N GLY A 217 24.76 -12.78 1.61
CA GLY A 217 24.90 -13.47 0.33
C GLY A 217 23.76 -14.42 -0.04
N GLU A 218 22.66 -14.46 0.72
CA GLU A 218 21.51 -15.32 0.41
C GLU A 218 20.68 -14.83 -0.79
N TYR A 219 20.86 -13.58 -1.21
CA TYR A 219 20.19 -13.05 -2.40
C TYR A 219 20.74 -13.69 -3.69
N SER A 220 19.85 -14.22 -4.52
CA SER A 220 20.19 -14.83 -5.82
C SER A 220 19.80 -13.91 -6.98
N GLU A 221 20.62 -13.74 -8.01
CA GLU A 221 20.23 -12.96 -9.21
C GLU A 221 19.44 -13.78 -10.23
#